data_AF-A0AAV4KI65-F1
#
_entry.id   AF-A0AAV4KI65-F1
#
_cell.length_a   1.000
_cell.length_b   1.000
_cell.length_c   1.000
_cell.angle_alpha   90.00
_cell.angle_beta   90.00
_cell.angle_gamma   90.00
#
_symmetry.space_group_name_H-M   'P 1'
#
loop_
_entity.id
_entity.type
_entity.pdbx_description
1 polymer ?
#
loop_
_entity_poly.entity_id
_entity_poly.type
_entity_poly.pdbx_seq_one_letter_code
_entity_poly.pdbx_strand_id
1 'polypeptide(L)'
;MRGNGEGAGVRDEDGDEGGFETGAGTGGAWALPRAWLPDVGPEDEDPLGGAVTGLDVPEATAAAVAGALVRLLGTTAPAVAPDPGALLIARVFVVDEHPSAAGWSEEERRSVAGLAATLVARRGEEGIEALVRELCDGAHGDA
;
A
#
# COMPACT_ATOMS: atom_id res chain seq x y z
N MET A 1 -43.01 -49.41 -39.09
CA MET A 1 -41.86 -49.26 -38.16
C MET A 1 -42.02 -47.90 -37.48
N ARG A 2 -42.39 -47.75 -36.18
CA ARG A 2 -41.58 -47.86 -34.93
C ARG A 2 -40.09 -47.52 -35.14
N GLY A 3 -39.45 -46.63 -34.38
CA GLY A 3 -39.85 -46.00 -33.13
C GLY A 3 -38.95 -44.83 -32.69
N ASN A 4 -39.30 -44.32 -31.51
CA ASN A 4 -38.90 -43.10 -30.81
C ASN A 4 -37.49 -43.12 -30.20
N GLY A 5 -37.02 -41.91 -29.85
CA GLY A 5 -36.08 -41.60 -28.75
C GLY A 5 -35.90 -40.07 -28.69
N GLU A 6 -36.76 -39.31 -27.99
CA GLU A 6 -36.71 -38.93 -26.55
C GLU A 6 -35.43 -38.19 -26.12
N GLY A 7 -35.63 -36.92 -25.74
CA GLY A 7 -34.67 -36.04 -25.08
C GLY A 7 -35.40 -34.74 -24.71
N ALA A 8 -35.90 -34.67 -23.48
CA ALA A 8 -36.77 -33.62 -22.93
C ALA A 8 -36.01 -32.54 -22.14
N GLY A 9 -36.64 -31.37 -21.98
CA GLY A 9 -36.26 -30.28 -21.08
C GLY A 9 -36.58 -28.90 -21.69
N VAL A 10 -37.84 -28.43 -21.74
CA VAL A 10 -38.56 -27.58 -20.76
C VAL A 10 -37.78 -26.27 -20.47
N ARG A 11 -38.10 -25.16 -21.14
CA ARG A 11 -38.92 -23.97 -20.72
C ARG A 11 -38.32 -23.19 -19.52
N ASP A 12 -38.43 -21.87 -19.33
CA ASP A 12 -39.45 -20.85 -19.67
C ASP A 12 -38.77 -19.47 -19.88
N GLU A 13 -39.50 -18.56 -20.54
CA GLU A 13 -39.26 -17.13 -20.63
C GLU A 13 -39.73 -16.41 -19.35
N ASP A 14 -39.11 -15.26 -19.04
CA ASP A 14 -39.60 -14.08 -18.30
C ASP A 14 -38.33 -13.34 -17.79
N GLY A 15 -38.12 -12.04 -17.88
CA GLY A 15 -38.97 -10.88 -18.09
C GLY A 15 -38.41 -9.75 -17.22
N ASP A 16 -38.25 -8.56 -17.80
CA ASP A 16 -38.28 -7.23 -17.16
C ASP A 16 -37.33 -6.89 -15.99
N GLU A 17 -36.42 -5.94 -16.25
CA GLU A 17 -36.03 -4.80 -15.38
C GLU A 17 -34.69 -4.23 -15.89
N GLY A 18 -34.42 -2.96 -16.04
CA GLY A 18 -34.99 -1.72 -15.55
C GLY A 18 -33.91 -0.68 -15.85
N GLY A 19 -34.30 0.47 -16.40
CA GLY A 19 -33.34 1.52 -16.71
C GLY A 19 -32.61 2.01 -15.46
N PHE A 20 -31.32 2.34 -15.59
CA PHE A 20 -30.71 3.30 -14.68
C PHE A 20 -29.96 4.38 -15.47
N GLU A 21 -30.68 5.48 -15.64
CA GLU A 21 -30.29 6.84 -15.29
C GLU A 21 -28.80 7.20 -15.46
N THR A 22 -28.53 8.04 -16.46
CA THR A 22 -27.33 8.87 -16.54
C THR A 22 -27.29 9.84 -15.35
N GLY A 23 -26.57 9.47 -14.31
CA GLY A 23 -26.22 10.35 -13.19
C GLY A 23 -24.82 10.92 -13.38
N ALA A 24 -24.73 12.22 -13.66
CA ALA A 24 -23.50 12.99 -13.55
C ALA A 24 -23.04 13.02 -12.08
N GLY A 25 -21.82 12.58 -11.81
CA GLY A 25 -21.23 12.58 -10.47
C GLY A 25 -19.71 12.67 -10.55
N THR A 26 -19.20 13.83 -10.16
CA THR A 26 -17.80 14.26 -10.17
C THR A 26 -16.87 13.42 -9.30
N GLY A 27 -15.63 13.24 -9.75
CA GLY A 27 -14.49 12.89 -8.89
C GLY A 27 -13.87 11.54 -9.23
N GLY A 28 -12.97 11.52 -10.21
CA GLY A 28 -12.11 10.37 -10.50
C GLY A 28 -11.09 10.15 -9.38
N ALA A 29 -11.55 9.63 -8.24
CA ALA A 29 -10.73 8.79 -7.38
C ALA A 29 -10.71 7.40 -8.02
N TRP A 30 -9.52 6.87 -8.23
CA TRP A 30 -9.24 5.51 -8.69
C TRP A 30 -10.10 4.49 -7.90
N ALA A 31 -11.23 4.08 -8.48
CA ALA A 31 -12.07 3.06 -7.87
C ALA A 31 -11.40 1.68 -8.09
N LEU A 32 -10.87 1.09 -7.02
CA LEU A 32 -10.43 -0.30 -7.07
C LEU A 32 -11.63 -1.23 -7.38
N PRO A 33 -11.40 -2.39 -8.01
CA PRO A 33 -12.44 -3.37 -8.26
C PRO A 33 -13.09 -3.83 -6.94
N ARG A 34 -14.43 -3.84 -6.91
CA ARG A 34 -15.25 -4.25 -5.75
C ARG A 34 -14.91 -5.64 -5.19
N ALA A 35 -14.26 -6.49 -6.00
CA ALA A 35 -13.79 -7.82 -5.59
C ALA A 35 -12.58 -7.81 -4.64
N TRP A 36 -11.97 -6.64 -4.39
CA TRP A 36 -10.81 -6.47 -3.49
C TRP A 36 -11.20 -5.86 -2.14
N LEU A 37 -12.47 -5.52 -1.94
CA LEU A 37 -12.97 -5.08 -0.64
C LEU A 37 -13.37 -6.34 0.16
N PRO A 38 -12.84 -6.54 1.38
CA PRO A 38 -13.38 -7.57 2.26
C PRO A 38 -14.85 -7.28 2.57
N ASP A 39 -15.63 -8.34 2.77
CA ASP A 39 -17.04 -8.28 3.12
C ASP A 39 -17.18 -7.76 4.56
N VAL A 40 -17.14 -6.44 4.74
CA VAL A 40 -17.27 -5.80 6.06
C VAL A 40 -18.74 -5.61 6.34
N GLY A 41 -19.30 -6.50 7.17
CA GLY A 41 -20.63 -6.35 7.74
C GLY A 41 -20.67 -5.22 8.78
N PRO A 42 -21.83 -4.57 9.02
CA PRO A 42 -21.96 -3.42 9.92
C PRO A 42 -21.88 -3.77 11.42
N GLU A 43 -21.23 -4.88 11.79
CA GLU A 43 -21.18 -5.40 13.15
C GLU A 43 -19.76 -5.86 13.59
N ASP A 44 -18.73 -5.54 12.80
CA ASP A 44 -17.36 -5.52 13.28
C ASP A 44 -17.14 -4.23 14.10
N GLU A 45 -17.72 -4.20 15.30
CA GLU A 45 -17.13 -3.40 16.37
C GLU A 45 -15.70 -3.88 16.54
N ASP A 46 -14.74 -3.05 16.15
CA ASP A 46 -13.31 -3.30 16.22
C ASP A 46 -12.95 -4.04 17.53
N PRO A 47 -12.72 -5.37 17.49
CA PRO A 47 -12.38 -6.13 18.69
C PRO A 47 -10.94 -5.85 19.13
N LEU A 48 -10.22 -4.99 18.39
CA LEU A 48 -8.85 -4.56 18.64
C LEU A 48 -8.78 -3.07 18.97
N GLY A 49 -9.75 -2.55 19.74
CA GLY A 49 -9.72 -1.17 20.24
C GLY A 49 -8.31 -0.62 20.43
N GLY A 50 -7.89 0.25 19.50
CA GLY A 50 -6.59 0.91 19.53
C GLY A 50 -5.37 -0.02 19.52
N ALA A 51 -5.31 -1.02 18.64
CA ALA A 51 -4.06 -1.76 18.42
C ALA A 51 -3.13 -0.94 17.51
N VAL A 52 -2.00 -0.49 18.07
CA VAL A 52 -0.86 0.05 17.31
C VAL A 52 -0.37 -1.04 16.35
N THR A 53 -0.80 -1.00 15.08
CA THR A 53 -0.36 -1.94 14.04
C THR A 53 0.83 -1.41 13.23
N GLY A 54 1.57 -0.44 13.78
CA GLY A 54 2.72 0.17 13.13
C GLY A 54 4.00 -0.09 13.92
N LEU A 55 5.13 -0.16 13.20
CA LEU A 55 6.44 0.06 13.82
C LEU A 55 6.41 1.42 14.54
N ASP A 56 7.01 1.50 15.73
CA ASP A 56 7.16 2.76 16.45
C ASP A 56 8.26 3.59 15.78
N VAL A 57 7.88 4.31 14.72
CA VAL A 57 8.79 5.15 13.94
C VAL A 57 8.93 6.50 14.65
N PRO A 58 10.13 6.90 15.10
CA PRO A 58 10.31 8.21 15.71
C PRO A 58 10.15 9.33 14.68
N GLU A 59 9.72 10.52 15.12
CA GLU A 59 9.77 11.71 14.30
C GLU A 59 11.21 12.00 13.85
N ALA A 60 11.38 12.33 12.56
CA ALA A 60 12.69 12.57 11.97
C ALA A 60 12.58 13.46 10.74
N THR A 61 13.63 14.27 10.50
CA THR A 61 13.74 15.05 9.27
C THR A 61 14.01 14.11 8.07
N ALA A 62 13.58 14.51 6.88
CA ALA A 62 13.87 13.73 5.67
C ALA A 62 15.37 13.48 5.46
N ALA A 63 16.21 14.44 5.85
CA ALA A 63 17.66 14.31 5.80
C ALA A 63 18.18 13.22 6.76
N ALA A 64 17.64 13.13 7.98
CA ALA A 64 18.00 12.08 8.94
C ALA A 64 17.60 10.70 8.43
N VAL A 65 16.39 10.57 7.88
CA VAL A 65 15.89 9.32 7.28
C VAL A 65 16.73 8.91 6.08
N ALA A 66 17.02 9.84 5.16
CA ALA A 66 17.91 9.58 4.03
C ALA A 66 19.31 9.15 4.49
N GLY A 67 19.85 9.80 5.54
CA GLY A 67 21.14 9.43 6.14
C GLY A 67 21.15 8.01 6.69
N ALA A 68 20.11 7.62 7.44
CA ALA A 68 19.95 6.26 7.96
C ALA A 68 19.86 5.22 6.82
N LEU A 69 19.03 5.50 5.80
CA LEU A 69 18.92 4.66 4.61
C LEU A 69 20.26 4.46 3.89
N VAL A 70 21.04 5.53 3.71
CA VAL A 70 22.37 5.46 3.09
C VAL A 70 23.32 4.61 3.91
N ARG A 71 23.33 4.75 5.25
CA ARG A 71 24.18 3.90 6.11
C ARG A 71 23.82 2.42 5.99
N LEU A 72 22.53 2.10 5.94
CA LEU A 72 22.05 0.72 5.79
C LEU A 72 22.35 0.12 4.42
N LEU A 73 22.23 0.92 3.36
CA LEU A 73 22.57 0.50 1.99
C LEU A 73 24.08 0.39 1.76
N GLY A 74 24.87 1.11 2.56
CA GLY A 74 26.33 1.18 2.45
C GLY A 74 26.80 1.96 1.21
N THR A 75 28.10 1.91 0.92
CA THR A 75 28.74 2.62 -0.21
C THR A 75 28.38 2.08 -1.60
N THR A 76 27.50 1.07 -1.69
CA THR A 76 27.01 0.59 -2.99
C THR A 76 25.82 1.40 -3.45
N ALA A 77 26.11 2.55 -4.06
CA ALA A 77 25.11 3.32 -4.79
C ALA A 77 24.33 2.38 -5.73
N PRO A 78 22.99 2.43 -5.75
CA PRO A 78 22.23 1.63 -6.70
C PRO A 78 22.58 2.10 -8.11
N ALA A 79 23.29 1.23 -8.85
CA ALA A 79 23.63 1.48 -10.26
C ALA A 79 22.41 1.40 -11.18
N VAL A 80 21.28 0.91 -10.65
CA VAL A 80 20.03 0.67 -11.36
C VAL A 80 18.91 1.40 -10.63
N ALA A 81 18.00 2.02 -11.39
CA ALA A 81 16.81 2.64 -10.83
C ALA A 81 16.00 1.59 -10.04
N PRO A 82 15.47 1.95 -8.86
CA PRO A 82 14.68 1.01 -8.06
C PRO A 82 13.45 0.53 -8.86
N ASP A 83 13.11 -0.74 -8.65
CA ASP A 83 11.94 -1.37 -9.26
C ASP A 83 10.67 -0.51 -9.03
N PRO A 84 9.81 -0.30 -10.06
CA PRO A 84 8.61 0.53 -9.92
C PRO A 84 7.64 0.04 -8.84
N GLY A 85 7.54 -1.27 -8.61
CA GLY A 85 6.72 -1.84 -7.54
C GLY A 85 7.31 -1.53 -6.17
N ALA A 86 8.62 -1.70 -6.00
CA ALA A 86 9.32 -1.33 -4.77
C ALA A 86 9.22 0.19 -4.48
N LEU A 87 9.24 1.03 -5.51
CA LEU A 87 9.01 2.47 -5.38
C LEU A 87 7.61 2.79 -4.86
N LEU A 88 6.58 2.13 -5.39
CA LEU A 88 5.21 2.31 -4.92
C LEU A 88 5.06 1.88 -3.46
N ILE A 89 5.61 0.71 -3.10
CA ILE A 89 5.61 0.22 -1.72
C ILE A 89 6.29 1.23 -0.79
N ALA A 90 7.48 1.70 -1.16
CA ALA A 90 8.22 2.67 -0.36
C ALA A 90 7.48 4.00 -0.22
N ARG A 91 6.81 4.47 -1.28
CA ARG A 91 6.05 5.72 -1.21
C ARG A 91 4.87 5.58 -0.26
N VAL A 92 4.04 4.55 -0.47
CA VAL A 92 2.80 4.35 0.29
C VAL A 92 3.09 3.99 1.74
N PHE A 93 3.94 3.00 2.00
CA PHE A 93 4.07 2.42 3.33
C PHE A 93 5.22 2.97 4.18
N VAL A 94 6.14 3.73 3.57
CA VAL A 94 7.29 4.28 4.31
C VAL A 94 7.23 5.80 4.32
N VAL A 95 7.08 6.43 3.16
CA VAL A 95 7.16 7.90 3.07
C VAL A 95 5.87 8.55 3.51
N ASP A 96 4.72 8.13 2.98
CA ASP A 96 3.44 8.80 3.24
C ASP A 96 2.92 8.49 4.67
N GLU A 97 3.27 7.34 5.23
CA GLU A 97 2.96 6.96 6.62
C GLU A 97 3.97 7.48 7.66
N HIS A 98 5.08 8.11 7.24
CA HIS A 98 6.07 8.61 8.20
C HIS A 98 5.46 9.73 9.06
N PRO A 99 5.66 9.74 10.40
CA PRO A 99 5.05 10.75 11.28
C PRO A 99 5.32 12.21 10.85
N SER A 100 6.55 12.47 10.38
CA SER A 100 6.99 13.78 9.92
C SER A 100 6.72 14.08 8.43
N ALA A 101 6.05 13.18 7.69
CA ALA A 101 5.90 13.28 6.23
C ALA A 101 5.24 14.58 5.75
N ALA A 102 4.28 15.09 6.53
CA ALA A 102 3.57 16.34 6.24
C ALA A 102 4.50 17.56 6.19
N GLY A 103 5.62 17.52 6.90
CA GLY A 103 6.62 18.58 6.91
C GLY A 103 7.64 18.50 5.77
N TRP A 104 7.64 17.42 4.98
CA TRP A 104 8.63 17.22 3.93
C TRP A 104 8.19 17.84 2.60
N SER A 105 9.15 18.30 1.83
CA SER A 105 8.95 18.70 0.43
C SER A 105 8.76 17.49 -0.49
N GLU A 106 8.25 17.73 -1.70
CA GLU A 106 8.10 16.66 -2.69
C GLU A 106 9.45 16.12 -3.18
N GLU A 107 10.50 16.95 -3.16
CA GLU A 107 11.86 16.52 -3.50
C GLU A 107 12.43 15.57 -2.43
N GLU A 108 12.26 15.92 -1.17
CA GLU A 108 12.65 15.06 -0.04
C GLU A 108 11.90 13.73 -0.06
N ARG A 109 10.58 13.76 -0.24
CA ARG A 109 9.77 12.53 -0.37
C ARG A 109 10.25 11.63 -1.51
N ARG A 110 10.59 12.20 -2.66
CA ARG A 110 11.12 11.43 -3.80
C ARG A 110 12.49 10.81 -3.50
N SER A 111 13.37 11.58 -2.86
CA SER A 111 14.71 11.12 -2.49
C SER A 111 14.64 9.95 -1.50
N VAL A 112 13.85 10.11 -0.43
CA VAL A 112 13.64 9.07 0.58
C VAL A 112 12.97 7.84 -0.04
N ALA A 113 11.94 8.01 -0.88
CA ALA A 113 11.27 6.90 -1.55
C ALA A 113 12.24 6.07 -2.41
N GLY A 114 13.15 6.69 -3.14
CA GLY A 114 14.13 5.97 -3.98
C GLY A 114 15.10 5.12 -3.16
N LEU A 115 15.60 5.67 -2.05
CA LEU A 115 16.49 4.95 -1.13
C LEU A 115 15.75 3.82 -0.40
N ALA A 116 14.55 4.10 0.11
CA ALA A 116 13.70 3.11 0.79
C ALA A 116 13.29 1.98 -0.17
N ALA A 117 12.94 2.28 -1.42
CA ALA A 117 12.64 1.26 -2.43
C ALA A 117 13.85 0.38 -2.72
N THR A 118 15.06 0.95 -2.76
CA THR A 118 16.28 0.17 -2.90
C THR A 118 16.48 -0.76 -1.70
N LEU A 119 16.19 -0.29 -0.48
CA LEU A 119 16.29 -1.08 0.73
C LEU A 119 15.27 -2.23 0.75
N VAL A 120 14.01 -1.94 0.42
CA VAL A 120 12.91 -2.92 0.28
C VAL A 120 13.26 -3.96 -0.77
N ALA A 121 13.74 -3.56 -1.95
CA ALA A 121 14.11 -4.49 -3.02
C ALA A 121 15.25 -5.43 -2.60
N ARG A 122 16.16 -4.99 -1.73
CA ARG A 122 17.33 -5.78 -1.28
C ARG A 122 17.05 -6.64 -0.06
N ARG A 123 16.19 -6.18 0.86
CA ARG A 123 16.03 -6.75 2.21
C ARG A 123 14.59 -7.00 2.62
N GLY A 124 13.62 -6.56 1.84
CA GLY A 124 12.20 -6.64 2.20
C GLY A 124 11.89 -5.91 3.50
N GLU A 125 11.04 -6.53 4.31
CA GLU A 125 10.57 -6.03 5.61
C GLU A 125 11.70 -5.86 6.63
N GLU A 126 12.64 -6.80 6.70
CA GLU A 126 13.83 -6.74 7.56
C GLU A 126 14.65 -5.46 7.33
N GLY A 127 14.62 -4.92 6.11
CA GLY A 127 15.22 -3.64 5.79
C GLY A 127 14.53 -2.46 6.49
N ILE A 128 13.20 -2.49 6.54
CA ILE A 128 12.39 -1.45 7.19
C ILE A 128 12.55 -1.52 8.71
N GLU A 129 12.55 -2.72 9.29
CA GLU A 129 12.82 -2.89 10.73
C GLU A 129 14.21 -2.35 11.11
N ALA A 130 15.22 -2.62 10.28
CA ALA A 130 16.57 -2.09 10.49
C ALA A 130 16.62 -0.55 10.37
N LEU A 131 15.81 0.05 9.48
CA LEU A 131 15.67 1.50 9.37
C LEU A 131 15.08 2.10 10.64
N VAL A 132 14.02 1.52 11.17
CA VAL A 132 13.39 2.01 12.40
C VAL A 132 14.36 1.93 13.58
N ARG A 133 15.08 0.80 13.73
CA ARG A 133 16.12 0.67 14.76
C ARG A 133 17.21 1.74 14.63
N GLU A 134 17.72 1.97 13.43
CA GLU A 134 18.74 2.98 13.16
C GLU A 134 18.26 4.41 13.49
N LEU A 135 16.98 4.71 13.23
CA LEU A 135 16.37 6.00 13.60
C LEU A 135 16.20 6.14 15.11
N CYS A 136 15.79 5.07 15.78
CA CYS A 136 15.72 5.05 17.25
C CYS A 136 17.11 5.27 17.87
N ASP A 137 18.14 4.57 17.40
CA ASP A 137 19.51 4.72 17.92
C ASP A 137 20.05 6.15 17.71
N GLY A 138 19.72 6.78 16.57
CA GLY A 138 20.08 8.17 16.28
C GLY A 138 19.36 9.18 17.17
N ALA A 139 18.07 8.95 17.48
CA ALA A 139 17.28 9.84 18.33
C ALA A 139 17.78 9.89 19.79
N HIS A 140 18.42 8.82 20.28
CA HIS A 140 18.99 8.77 21.63
C HIS A 140 20.39 9.39 21.74
N GLY A 141 21.03 9.73 20.61
CA GLY A 141 22.39 10.29 20.58
C GLY A 141 22.49 11.82 20.65
N ASP A 142 21.36 12.53 20.55
CA ASP A 142 21.28 14.00 20.58
C ASP A 142 20.79 14.57 21.94
N ALA A 143 20.91 13.80 23.03
CA ALA A 143 20.51 14.17 24.40
C ALA A 143 21.69 14.54 25.31
#